data_AF-X6DTN9-F1
#
_entry.id   AF-X6DTN9-F1
#
_cell.length_a   1.000
_cell.length_b   1.000
_cell.length_c   1.000
_cell.angle_alpha   90.00
_cell.angle_beta   90.00
_cell.angle_gamma   90.00
#
_symmetry.space_group_name_H-M   'P 1'
#
loop_
_entity.id
_entity.type
_entity.pdbx_description
1 polymer ?
#
loop_
_entity_poly.entity_id
_entity_poly.type
_entity_poly.pdbx_seq_one_letter_code
_entity_poly.pdbx_strand_id
1 'polypeptide(L)'
;MLRRIGRRHFETAVARVHGERLGMSVLQNALQEFWTAPVLHSGPHVQLYAEELTFTMVAFAHIAALHSGQRFAWLLPCSTVTMESGRFQGPGWLTIETVPINVFGLSRRCLARSSVCALGGPLEFRLEPPADRAPSGATSLRQWLGGKTYESASVAFHEANRQLLKLWMRKKDTRQIVLDDDFAVELVIEHLQDRDSILTRCLFDRDRCQRLHDVIRRLQSELPAALVRYPTDMFWLVRNGRTRKLRLVDNRLVEDGMDSGCDSVPMHLPVILEMLRQRKLYPNTYIIFFASAILTGSRLLGGVRQALYMNGLTRSFSEVLSARDADERAVLRVLHDPTLHGWVAGAAWANADDWRQLLDFSQAQGALDKVIDRLAGETLQAASADFQRIRYSREIATLSHPNSAESAGVAV
;
A
#
# COMPACT_ATOMS: atom_id res chain seq x y z
N MET A 1 21.83 -8.83 -15.30
CA MET A 1 20.78 -9.70 -15.86
C MET A 1 19.49 -9.61 -15.05
N LEU A 2 19.51 -9.77 -13.73
CA LEU A 2 18.34 -9.52 -12.86
C LEU A 2 17.65 -8.15 -12.94
N ARG A 3 18.41 -7.05 -12.92
CA ARG A 3 17.88 -5.70 -13.20
C ARG A 3 17.24 -5.60 -14.60
N ARG A 4 17.35 -6.62 -15.46
CA ARG A 4 16.72 -6.69 -16.77
C ARG A 4 15.44 -7.53 -16.73
N ILE A 5 15.40 -8.66 -16.03
CA ILE A 5 14.20 -9.52 -15.94
C ILE A 5 13.14 -8.90 -15.02
N GLY A 6 13.49 -8.59 -13.76
CA GLY A 6 12.52 -7.97 -12.83
C GLY A 6 12.02 -6.63 -13.34
N ARG A 7 12.92 -5.82 -13.92
CA ARG A 7 12.56 -4.58 -14.62
C ARG A 7 11.63 -4.81 -15.79
N ARG A 8 11.89 -5.80 -16.66
CA ARG A 8 11.02 -6.10 -17.80
C ARG A 8 9.62 -6.50 -17.36
N HIS A 9 9.49 -7.37 -16.35
CA HIS A 9 8.19 -7.76 -15.80
C HIS A 9 7.46 -6.56 -15.20
N PHE A 10 8.17 -5.71 -14.46
CA PHE A 10 7.65 -4.45 -13.93
C PHE A 10 7.13 -3.52 -15.04
N GLU A 11 7.96 -3.21 -16.04
CA GLU A 11 7.60 -2.34 -17.17
C GLU A 11 6.40 -2.90 -17.95
N THR A 12 6.33 -4.23 -18.13
CA THR A 12 5.22 -4.90 -18.82
C THR A 12 3.92 -4.80 -18.01
N ALA A 13 3.97 -5.07 -16.70
CA ALA A 13 2.83 -4.93 -15.81
C ALA A 13 2.33 -3.47 -15.74
N VAL A 14 3.24 -2.50 -15.64
CA VAL A 14 2.90 -1.07 -15.70
C VAL A 14 2.21 -0.73 -17.03
N ALA A 15 2.70 -1.24 -18.15
CA ALA A 15 2.10 -1.04 -19.47
C ALA A 15 0.69 -1.62 -19.59
N ARG A 16 0.43 -2.80 -19.01
CA ARG A 16 -0.91 -3.39 -19.00
C ARG A 16 -1.91 -2.58 -18.19
N VAL A 17 -1.52 -2.10 -17.01
CA VAL A 17 -2.44 -1.38 -16.12
C VAL A 17 -2.65 0.07 -16.55
N HIS A 18 -1.61 0.74 -17.06
CA HIS A 18 -1.65 2.18 -17.32
C HIS A 18 -1.54 2.59 -18.79
N GLY A 19 -1.21 1.66 -19.69
CA GLY A 19 -0.91 1.96 -21.10
C GLY A 19 -2.06 2.64 -21.84
N GLU A 20 -3.28 2.11 -21.71
CA GLU A 20 -4.48 2.68 -22.33
C GLU A 20 -4.80 4.07 -21.79
N ARG A 21 -4.68 4.26 -20.48
CA ARG A 21 -5.07 5.50 -19.79
C ARG A 21 -4.08 6.64 -19.98
N LEU A 22 -2.77 6.35 -19.96
CA LEU A 22 -1.72 7.37 -20.04
C LEU A 22 -1.18 7.57 -21.46
N GLY A 23 -1.33 6.58 -22.33
CA GLY A 23 -0.66 6.50 -23.63
C GLY A 23 0.78 6.01 -23.49
N MET A 24 1.22 5.19 -24.45
CA MET A 24 2.51 4.50 -24.39
C MET A 24 3.72 5.45 -24.37
N SER A 25 3.67 6.59 -25.03
CA SER A 25 4.78 7.56 -25.05
C SER A 25 4.99 8.23 -23.68
N VAL A 26 3.91 8.65 -23.02
CA VAL A 26 3.95 9.21 -21.66
C VAL A 26 4.46 8.16 -20.68
N LEU A 27 3.99 6.92 -20.81
CA LEU A 27 4.41 5.83 -19.95
C LEU A 27 5.88 5.47 -20.10
N GLN A 28 6.40 5.41 -21.32
CA GLN A 28 7.83 5.18 -21.57
C GLN A 28 8.70 6.26 -20.94
N ASN A 29 8.30 7.52 -21.08
CA ASN A 29 8.98 8.65 -20.43
C ASN A 29 8.96 8.51 -18.91
N ALA A 30 7.82 8.12 -18.34
CA ALA A 30 7.69 7.92 -16.90
C ALA A 30 8.59 6.78 -16.40
N LEU A 31 8.59 5.64 -17.09
CA LEU A 31 9.43 4.49 -16.74
C LEU A 31 10.92 4.83 -16.86
N GLN A 32 11.34 5.52 -17.92
CA GLN A 32 12.72 5.97 -18.07
C GLN A 32 13.15 6.84 -16.87
N GLU A 33 12.29 7.76 -16.47
CA GLU A 33 12.51 8.64 -15.32
C GLU A 33 12.52 7.87 -14.00
N PHE A 34 11.60 6.93 -13.78
CA PHE A 34 11.55 6.06 -12.61
C PHE A 34 12.88 5.34 -12.38
N TRP A 35 13.48 4.79 -13.45
CA TRP A 35 14.74 4.04 -13.32
C TRP A 35 15.96 4.90 -13.00
N THR A 36 15.86 6.23 -13.04
CA THR A 36 16.93 7.12 -12.56
C THR A 36 16.98 7.18 -11.02
N ALA A 37 15.82 7.10 -10.36
CA ALA A 37 15.69 7.02 -8.91
C ALA A 37 14.43 6.20 -8.57
N PRO A 38 14.55 4.85 -8.53
CA PRO A 38 13.38 3.96 -8.43
C PRO A 38 12.90 3.89 -6.98
N VAL A 39 11.94 4.75 -6.64
CA VAL A 39 11.32 4.83 -5.30
C VAL A 39 9.83 4.56 -5.42
N LEU A 40 9.32 3.66 -4.59
CA LEU A 40 7.90 3.29 -4.51
C LEU A 40 7.35 3.68 -3.14
N HIS A 41 6.31 4.52 -3.13
CA HIS A 41 5.63 4.94 -1.91
C HIS A 41 4.51 3.96 -1.53
N SER A 42 4.79 3.03 -0.62
CA SER A 42 3.93 1.89 -0.25
C SER A 42 3.12 2.09 1.04
N GLY A 43 3.19 3.28 1.63
CA GLY A 43 2.43 3.63 2.84
C GLY A 43 0.93 3.92 2.68
N PRO A 44 0.43 4.52 1.57
CA PRO A 44 -1.00 4.83 1.48
C PRO A 44 -1.85 3.58 1.26
N HIS A 45 -3.10 3.60 1.72
CA HIS A 45 -4.12 2.67 1.25
C HIS A 45 -4.86 3.26 0.06
N VAL A 46 -5.57 2.43 -0.71
CA VAL A 46 -6.54 2.93 -1.69
C VAL A 46 -7.76 3.44 -0.92
N GLN A 47 -7.75 4.75 -0.64
CA GLN A 47 -8.81 5.51 0.01
C GLN A 47 -8.73 6.98 -0.38
N LEU A 48 -9.71 7.80 0.02
CA LEU A 48 -9.71 9.24 -0.29
C LEU A 48 -8.48 9.93 0.29
N TYR A 49 -7.82 10.74 -0.52
CA TYR A 49 -6.69 11.58 -0.09
C TYR A 49 -7.10 12.72 0.84
N ALA A 50 -8.40 12.91 1.08
CA ALA A 50 -8.87 13.79 2.15
C ALA A 50 -8.64 13.18 3.56
N GLU A 51 -8.24 11.91 3.65
CA GLU A 51 -7.83 11.29 4.91
C GLU A 51 -6.40 11.71 5.27
N GLU A 52 -6.20 12.10 6.53
CA GLU A 52 -5.01 12.84 6.97
C GLU A 52 -3.69 12.08 6.78
N LEU A 53 -3.65 10.81 7.17
CA LEU A 53 -2.45 10.00 7.04
C LEU A 53 -2.12 9.73 5.57
N THR A 54 -3.13 9.45 4.76
CA THR A 54 -3.00 9.19 3.32
C THR A 54 -2.50 10.42 2.59
N PHE A 55 -3.09 11.58 2.88
CA PHE A 55 -2.64 12.86 2.34
C PHE A 55 -1.17 13.10 2.58
N THR A 56 -0.73 12.91 3.83
CA THR A 56 0.66 13.13 4.22
C THR A 56 1.60 12.27 3.38
N MET A 57 1.28 10.98 3.19
CA MET A 57 2.07 10.08 2.36
C MET A 57 2.12 10.50 0.89
N VAL A 58 1.00 11.01 0.36
CA VAL A 58 0.87 11.52 -1.00
C VAL A 58 1.69 12.80 -1.17
N ALA A 59 1.64 13.73 -0.21
CA ALA A 59 2.43 14.95 -0.21
C ALA A 59 3.93 14.64 -0.21
N PHE A 60 4.38 13.69 0.62
CA PHE A 60 5.78 13.26 0.62
C PHE A 60 6.23 12.63 -0.71
N ALA A 61 5.36 11.90 -1.40
CA ALA A 61 5.67 11.38 -2.73
C ALA A 61 5.90 12.50 -3.75
N HIS A 62 5.12 13.59 -3.66
CA HIS A 62 5.32 14.77 -4.50
C HIS A 62 6.57 15.56 -4.12
N ILE A 63 6.83 15.75 -2.83
CA ILE A 63 8.08 16.36 -2.33
C ILE A 63 9.28 15.60 -2.89
N ALA A 64 9.29 14.26 -2.76
CA ALA A 64 10.37 13.42 -3.25
C ALA A 64 10.57 13.53 -4.77
N ALA A 65 9.49 13.52 -5.54
CA ALA A 65 9.55 13.68 -6.99
C ALA A 65 10.14 15.05 -7.37
N LEU A 66 9.62 16.13 -6.80
CA LEU A 66 10.09 17.49 -7.06
C LEU A 66 11.57 17.68 -6.73
N HIS A 67 12.02 17.22 -5.56
CA HIS A 67 13.43 17.32 -5.16
C HIS A 67 14.37 16.47 -6.01
N SER A 68 13.86 15.37 -6.57
CA SER A 68 14.62 14.48 -7.46
C SER A 68 14.57 14.93 -8.93
N GLY A 69 13.93 16.07 -9.23
CA GLY A 69 13.71 16.52 -10.61
C GLY A 69 12.81 15.59 -11.42
N GLN A 70 12.02 14.75 -10.75
CA GLN A 70 11.06 13.84 -11.35
C GLN A 70 9.70 14.52 -11.53
N ARG A 71 9.10 14.28 -12.68
CA ARG A 71 7.73 14.63 -13.04
C ARG A 71 6.72 13.57 -12.63
N PHE A 72 7.15 12.39 -12.20
CA PHE A 72 6.26 11.30 -11.80
C PHE A 72 6.52 10.85 -10.36
N ALA A 73 5.50 10.97 -9.51
CA ALA A 73 5.47 10.38 -8.18
C ALA A 73 4.83 8.98 -8.24
N TRP A 74 5.52 7.97 -7.73
CA TRP A 74 5.13 6.57 -7.83
C TRP A 74 4.60 6.04 -6.50
N LEU A 75 3.32 5.65 -6.50
CA LEU A 75 2.63 5.12 -5.31
C LEU A 75 2.36 3.62 -5.49
N LEU A 76 2.47 2.84 -4.41
CA LEU A 76 2.14 1.42 -4.34
C LEU A 76 1.08 1.19 -3.23
N PRO A 77 -0.15 1.73 -3.38
CA PRO A 77 -1.13 1.69 -2.30
C PRO A 77 -1.79 0.32 -2.17
N CYS A 78 -2.20 -0.02 -0.94
CA CYS A 78 -2.89 -1.28 -0.67
C CYS A 78 -4.42 -1.14 -0.73
N SER A 79 -5.06 -2.02 -1.50
CA SER A 79 -6.51 -2.16 -1.70
C SER A 79 -7.09 -3.46 -1.11
N THR A 80 -6.26 -4.42 -0.68
CA THR A 80 -6.72 -5.63 0.03
C THR A 80 -7.27 -5.38 1.43
N VAL A 81 -7.20 -4.13 1.92
CA VAL A 81 -7.72 -3.69 3.22
C VAL A 81 -9.24 -3.71 3.30
N THR A 82 -9.77 -4.02 4.49
CA THR A 82 -11.21 -3.94 4.79
C THR A 82 -11.67 -2.49 4.78
N MET A 83 -12.86 -2.22 4.22
CA MET A 83 -13.47 -0.89 4.19
C MET A 83 -13.70 -0.30 5.59
N GLU A 84 -14.03 -1.13 6.58
CA GLU A 84 -14.03 -0.74 8.00
C GLU A 84 -13.14 -1.71 8.80
N SER A 85 -11.93 -1.27 9.17
CA SER A 85 -10.95 -2.05 9.93
C SER A 85 -11.14 -1.96 11.45
N GLY A 86 -11.87 -0.94 11.89
CA GLY A 86 -12.24 -0.67 13.28
C GLY A 86 -13.43 0.28 13.30
N ARG A 87 -14.04 0.52 14.45
CA ARG A 87 -15.23 1.38 14.55
C ARG A 87 -14.94 2.77 13.94
N PHE A 88 -15.62 3.07 12.82
CA PHE A 88 -15.46 4.31 12.05
C PHE A 88 -14.03 4.56 11.51
N GLN A 89 -13.29 3.49 11.22
CA GLN A 89 -11.91 3.56 10.73
C GLN A 89 -11.75 2.71 9.46
N GLY A 90 -10.97 3.21 8.51
CA GLY A 90 -10.67 2.55 7.24
C GLY A 90 -11.28 3.28 6.04
N PRO A 91 -11.08 2.77 4.82
CA PRO A 91 -11.42 3.47 3.57
C PRO A 91 -12.89 3.86 3.42
N GLY A 92 -13.82 3.16 4.07
CA GLY A 92 -15.25 3.48 4.07
C GLY A 92 -15.62 4.69 4.93
N TRP A 93 -14.67 5.22 5.70
CA TRP A 93 -14.86 6.32 6.64
C TRP A 93 -13.86 7.44 6.35
N LEU A 94 -14.34 8.67 6.46
CA LEU A 94 -13.53 9.88 6.40
C LEU A 94 -13.78 10.69 7.67
N THR A 95 -12.73 11.08 8.39
CA THR A 95 -12.87 11.95 9.57
C THR A 95 -12.58 13.39 9.18
N ILE A 96 -13.58 14.27 9.27
CA ILE A 96 -13.41 15.72 9.06
C ILE A 96 -13.83 16.42 10.34
N GLU A 97 -12.99 17.29 10.89
CA GLU A 97 -13.28 18.02 12.13
C GLU A 97 -13.74 17.09 13.28
N THR A 98 -13.08 15.94 13.43
CA THR A 98 -13.42 14.87 14.40
C THR A 98 -14.74 14.12 14.15
N VAL A 99 -15.47 14.47 13.09
CA VAL A 99 -16.73 13.81 12.71
C VAL A 99 -16.46 12.68 11.73
N PRO A 100 -16.80 11.42 12.04
CA PRO A 100 -16.71 10.32 11.10
C PRO A 100 -17.85 10.37 10.08
N ILE A 101 -17.49 10.40 8.80
CA ILE A 101 -18.41 10.50 7.67
C ILE A 101 -18.31 9.22 6.84
N ASN A 102 -19.47 8.67 6.48
CA ASN A 102 -19.54 7.48 5.65
C ASN A 102 -19.35 7.86 4.18
N VAL A 103 -18.30 7.32 3.56
CA VAL A 103 -17.91 7.69 2.19
C VAL A 103 -18.98 7.31 1.17
N PHE A 104 -19.54 6.10 1.27
CA PHE A 104 -20.49 5.55 0.28
C PHE A 104 -21.93 5.45 0.80
N GLY A 105 -22.20 5.85 2.04
CA GLY A 105 -23.51 5.71 2.69
C GLY A 105 -23.91 4.26 2.98
N LEU A 106 -22.97 3.31 2.93
CA LEU A 106 -23.24 1.89 3.15
C LEU A 106 -23.35 1.57 4.64
N SER A 107 -24.14 0.57 5.02
CA SER A 107 -24.19 0.15 6.42
C SER A 107 -22.81 -0.28 6.94
N ARG A 108 -22.54 -0.07 8.24
CA ARG A 108 -21.33 -0.57 8.90
C ARG A 108 -21.09 -2.06 8.69
N ARG A 109 -22.16 -2.86 8.69
CA ARG A 109 -22.06 -4.30 8.42
C ARG A 109 -21.56 -4.59 7.01
N CYS A 110 -21.97 -3.80 6.01
CA CYS A 110 -21.47 -3.93 4.64
C CYS A 110 -19.99 -3.53 4.57
N LEU A 111 -19.62 -2.37 5.13
CA LEU A 111 -18.22 -1.90 5.16
C LEU A 111 -17.30 -2.88 5.91
N ALA A 112 -17.67 -3.30 7.11
CA ALA A 112 -16.89 -4.25 7.89
C ALA A 112 -16.76 -5.63 7.24
N ARG A 113 -17.59 -5.96 6.25
CA ARG A 113 -17.56 -7.23 5.50
C ARG A 113 -16.94 -7.11 4.11
N SER A 114 -16.50 -5.93 3.69
CA SER A 114 -16.00 -5.71 2.33
C SER A 114 -14.55 -5.22 2.33
N SER A 115 -13.80 -5.52 1.28
CA SER A 115 -12.44 -5.01 1.06
C SER A 115 -12.42 -4.08 -0.15
N VAL A 116 -11.51 -3.10 -0.22
CA VAL A 116 -11.51 -2.09 -1.30
C VAL A 116 -11.43 -2.74 -2.69
N CYS A 117 -10.54 -3.73 -2.86
CA CYS A 117 -10.36 -4.47 -4.11
C CYS A 117 -11.55 -5.38 -4.50
N ALA A 118 -12.50 -5.58 -3.60
CA ALA A 118 -13.58 -6.58 -3.75
C ALA A 118 -14.99 -5.96 -3.62
N LEU A 119 -15.10 -4.74 -3.11
CA LEU A 119 -16.36 -4.02 -3.03
C LEU A 119 -16.76 -3.52 -4.42
N GLY A 120 -17.60 -4.29 -5.11
CA GLY A 120 -18.19 -3.95 -6.39
C GLY A 120 -19.64 -3.47 -6.29
N GLY A 121 -20.20 -3.13 -7.45
CA GLY A 121 -21.57 -2.64 -7.62
C GLY A 121 -21.59 -1.14 -7.90
N PRO A 122 -22.76 -0.57 -8.26
CA PRO A 122 -22.87 0.88 -8.43
C PRO A 122 -22.66 1.56 -7.08
N LEU A 123 -21.52 2.23 -6.93
CA LEU A 123 -21.16 3.01 -5.74
C LEU A 123 -21.21 4.49 -6.06
N GLU A 124 -21.68 5.31 -5.12
CA GLU A 124 -21.68 6.77 -5.23
C GLU A 124 -21.09 7.36 -3.93
N PHE A 125 -20.30 8.43 -4.05
CA PHE A 125 -19.86 9.19 -2.89
C PHE A 125 -21.06 9.92 -2.24
N ARG A 126 -21.57 9.36 -1.14
CA ARG A 126 -22.69 9.94 -0.39
C ARG A 126 -22.20 11.01 0.58
N LEU A 127 -21.14 10.72 1.33
CA LEU A 127 -20.47 11.64 2.26
C LEU A 127 -21.46 12.42 3.14
N GLU A 128 -22.52 11.75 3.61
CA GLU A 128 -23.56 12.39 4.40
C GLU A 128 -23.08 12.60 5.84
N PRO A 129 -22.97 13.86 6.30
CA PRO A 129 -22.64 14.12 7.68
C PRO A 129 -23.85 13.86 8.59
N PRO A 130 -23.62 13.64 9.90
CA PRO A 130 -24.69 13.69 10.90
C PRO A 130 -25.49 15.00 10.83
N ALA A 131 -26.81 14.92 10.98
CA ALA A 131 -27.70 16.08 10.82
C ALA A 131 -27.40 17.24 11.79
N ASP A 132 -26.86 16.92 12.98
CA ASP A 132 -26.48 17.88 14.01
C ASP A 132 -25.04 18.43 13.86
N ARG A 133 -24.23 17.83 12.97
CA ARG A 133 -22.81 18.16 12.79
C ARG A 133 -22.42 17.94 11.33
N ALA A 134 -22.57 18.98 10.52
CA ALA A 134 -22.17 19.00 9.11
C ALA A 134 -20.92 19.86 8.90
N PRO A 135 -19.70 19.27 8.93
CA PRO A 135 -18.49 19.99 8.58
C PRO A 135 -18.58 20.55 7.16
N SER A 136 -18.17 21.80 6.95
CA SER A 136 -18.22 22.45 5.64
C SER A 136 -17.44 21.69 4.57
N GLY A 137 -16.31 21.08 4.96
CA GLY A 137 -15.50 20.23 4.08
C GLY A 137 -16.23 18.97 3.59
N ALA A 138 -17.10 18.39 4.43
CA ALA A 138 -17.90 17.21 4.05
C ALA A 138 -18.92 17.58 2.97
N THR A 139 -19.62 18.70 3.15
CA THR A 139 -20.59 19.23 2.19
C THR A 139 -19.93 19.56 0.85
N SER A 140 -18.75 20.20 0.88
CA SER A 140 -17.99 20.54 -0.33
C SER A 140 -17.54 19.29 -1.10
N LEU A 141 -17.00 18.29 -0.40
CA LEU A 141 -16.62 17.01 -1.00
C LEU A 141 -17.82 16.27 -1.59
N ARG A 142 -18.96 16.24 -0.89
CA ARG A 142 -20.20 15.62 -1.39
C ARG A 142 -20.69 16.30 -2.68
N GLN A 143 -20.74 17.63 -2.70
CA GLN A 143 -21.21 18.38 -3.86
C GLN A 143 -20.34 18.10 -5.10
N TRP A 144 -19.05 17.87 -4.88
CA TRP A 144 -18.09 17.72 -5.97
C TRP A 144 -17.88 16.28 -6.44
N LEU A 145 -17.87 15.31 -5.51
CA LEU A 145 -17.68 13.89 -5.84
C LEU A 145 -18.99 13.12 -6.09
N GLY A 146 -20.11 13.65 -5.60
CA GLY A 146 -21.42 13.02 -5.68
C GLY A 146 -22.00 12.98 -7.10
N GLY A 147 -23.11 12.27 -7.29
CA GLY A 147 -23.86 12.23 -8.55
C GLY A 147 -23.27 11.33 -9.64
N LYS A 148 -22.08 10.76 -9.44
CA LYS A 148 -21.48 9.75 -10.32
C LYS A 148 -21.48 8.37 -9.67
N THR A 149 -21.87 7.37 -10.44
CA THR A 149 -21.77 5.96 -10.06
C THR A 149 -20.48 5.34 -10.57
N TYR A 150 -19.91 4.44 -9.79
CA TYR A 150 -18.68 3.71 -10.07
C TYR A 150 -18.93 2.21 -9.94
N GLU A 151 -18.19 1.38 -10.69
CA GLU A 151 -18.35 -0.08 -10.68
C GLU A 151 -17.71 -0.76 -9.46
N SER A 152 -16.73 -0.11 -8.83
CA SER A 152 -16.00 -0.62 -7.68
C SER A 152 -15.43 0.50 -6.81
N ALA A 153 -15.11 0.17 -5.56
CA ALA A 153 -14.55 1.13 -4.62
C ALA A 153 -13.15 1.59 -5.06
N SER A 154 -12.32 0.68 -5.58
CA SER A 154 -10.98 1.02 -6.09
C SER A 154 -11.06 2.08 -7.20
N VAL A 155 -11.91 1.84 -8.21
CA VAL A 155 -12.12 2.78 -9.32
C VAL A 155 -12.66 4.13 -8.82
N ALA A 156 -13.61 4.12 -7.88
CA ALA A 156 -14.15 5.33 -7.27
C ALA A 156 -13.06 6.16 -6.58
N PHE A 157 -12.22 5.53 -5.74
CA PHE A 157 -11.14 6.22 -5.04
C PHE A 157 -10.07 6.77 -5.99
N HIS A 158 -9.62 5.99 -6.97
CA HIS A 158 -8.61 6.45 -7.94
C HIS A 158 -9.10 7.65 -8.73
N GLU A 159 -10.36 7.61 -9.19
CA GLU A 159 -10.93 8.72 -9.95
C GLU A 159 -11.13 9.97 -9.08
N ALA A 160 -11.68 9.81 -7.86
CA ALA A 160 -11.84 10.92 -6.91
C ALA A 160 -10.49 11.56 -6.54
N ASN A 161 -9.49 10.75 -6.20
CA ASN A 161 -8.16 11.24 -5.83
C ASN A 161 -7.47 11.96 -7.00
N ARG A 162 -7.61 11.45 -8.22
CA ARG A 162 -7.11 12.13 -9.43
C ARG A 162 -7.75 13.49 -9.60
N GLN A 163 -9.05 13.61 -9.35
CA GLN A 163 -9.72 14.90 -9.40
C GLN A 163 -9.19 15.80 -8.27
N LEU A 164 -9.11 15.31 -7.02
CA LEU A 164 -8.68 16.10 -5.85
C LEU A 164 -7.30 16.71 -6.08
N LEU A 165 -6.36 15.92 -6.62
CA LEU A 165 -5.04 16.43 -6.97
C LEU A 165 -5.06 17.52 -8.03
N LYS A 166 -5.92 17.41 -9.05
CA LYS A 166 -6.06 18.46 -10.07
C LYS A 166 -6.57 19.77 -9.48
N LEU A 167 -7.46 19.67 -8.48
CA LEU A 167 -7.94 20.82 -7.73
C LEU A 167 -6.83 21.40 -6.85
N TRP A 168 -6.14 20.55 -6.08
CA TRP A 168 -5.20 21.00 -5.07
C TRP A 168 -3.86 21.52 -5.59
N MET A 169 -3.42 21.08 -6.77
CA MET A 169 -2.14 21.47 -7.36
C MET A 169 -2.32 22.56 -8.42
N ARG A 170 -1.59 23.68 -8.27
CA ARG A 170 -1.45 24.72 -9.30
C ARG A 170 -0.33 24.35 -10.25
N LYS A 171 0.80 23.90 -9.71
CA LYS A 171 1.94 23.39 -10.49
C LYS A 171 1.57 22.03 -11.07
N LYS A 172 1.57 21.90 -12.41
CA LYS A 172 1.30 20.61 -13.09
C LYS A 172 2.58 19.78 -13.26
N ASP A 173 3.61 20.11 -12.49
CA ASP A 173 4.98 19.64 -12.72
C ASP A 173 5.15 18.18 -12.31
N THR A 174 4.32 17.69 -11.38
CA THR A 174 4.34 16.31 -10.91
C THR A 174 2.99 15.61 -11.12
N ARG A 175 3.02 14.45 -11.76
CA ARG A 175 1.88 13.54 -11.98
C ARG A 175 2.06 12.31 -11.12
N GLN A 176 0.96 11.65 -10.77
CA GLN A 176 1.01 10.39 -10.03
C GLN A 176 0.84 9.18 -10.94
N ILE A 177 1.62 8.14 -10.66
CA ILE A 177 1.40 6.79 -11.15
C ILE A 177 1.10 5.89 -9.96
N VAL A 178 -0.08 5.29 -9.97
CA VAL A 178 -0.60 4.48 -8.87
C VAL A 178 -0.53 3.01 -9.27
N LEU A 179 0.29 2.26 -8.55
CA LEU A 179 0.54 0.85 -8.73
C LEU A 179 -0.16 0.08 -7.60
N ASP A 180 -1.48 -0.04 -7.64
CA ASP A 180 -2.23 -0.73 -6.58
C ASP A 180 -2.13 -2.27 -6.70
N ASP A 181 -2.99 -3.00 -5.98
CA ASP A 181 -2.91 -4.46 -6.00
C ASP A 181 -3.30 -5.08 -7.36
N ASP A 182 -4.03 -4.38 -8.24
CA ASP A 182 -4.28 -4.85 -9.61
C ASP A 182 -2.99 -4.85 -10.44
N PHE A 183 -2.17 -3.81 -10.29
CA PHE A 183 -0.80 -3.83 -10.82
C PHE A 183 0.01 -4.97 -10.23
N ALA A 184 -0.09 -5.19 -8.91
CA ALA A 184 0.67 -6.25 -8.27
C ALA A 184 0.27 -7.64 -8.77
N VAL A 185 -1.01 -7.87 -9.07
CA VAL A 185 -1.49 -9.09 -9.73
C VAL A 185 -0.85 -9.25 -11.10
N GLU A 186 -0.86 -8.22 -11.96
CA GLU A 186 -0.23 -8.29 -13.29
C GLU A 186 1.28 -8.55 -13.19
N LEU A 187 1.97 -7.90 -12.24
CA LEU A 187 3.39 -8.12 -12.00
C LEU A 187 3.69 -9.56 -11.59
N VAL A 188 2.88 -10.12 -10.69
CA VAL A 188 3.04 -11.52 -10.28
C VAL A 188 2.75 -12.46 -11.45
N ILE A 189 1.73 -12.20 -12.27
CA ILE A 189 1.46 -12.97 -13.48
C ILE A 189 2.68 -12.98 -14.40
N GLU A 190 3.29 -11.83 -14.69
CA GLU A 190 4.50 -11.75 -15.52
C GLU A 190 5.63 -12.61 -14.97
N HIS A 191 5.88 -12.52 -13.66
CA HIS A 191 6.86 -13.37 -13.02
C HIS A 191 6.51 -14.85 -13.14
N LEU A 192 5.26 -15.25 -12.90
CA LEU A 192 4.81 -16.64 -12.91
C LEU A 192 4.79 -17.28 -14.30
N GLN A 193 4.68 -16.48 -15.37
CA GLN A 193 4.80 -16.95 -16.75
C GLN A 193 6.24 -17.27 -17.14
N ASP A 194 7.21 -16.59 -16.50
CA ASP A 194 8.62 -16.91 -16.60
C ASP A 194 9.01 -18.01 -15.60
N ARG A 195 9.37 -19.19 -16.10
CA ARG A 195 9.77 -20.33 -15.26
C ARG A 195 11.10 -20.12 -14.55
N ASP A 196 11.97 -19.27 -15.10
CA ASP A 196 13.30 -19.01 -14.56
C ASP A 196 13.29 -17.87 -13.53
N SER A 197 12.22 -17.08 -13.52
CA SER A 197 11.94 -16.05 -12.51
C SER A 197 12.14 -16.58 -11.09
N ILE A 198 12.91 -15.84 -10.29
CA ILE A 198 13.17 -16.17 -8.88
C ILE A 198 11.86 -16.32 -8.10
N LEU A 199 10.86 -15.46 -8.34
CA LEU A 199 9.57 -15.57 -7.66
C LEU A 199 8.87 -16.90 -7.98
N THR A 200 8.88 -17.33 -9.25
CA THR A 200 8.26 -18.60 -9.68
C THR A 200 8.94 -19.77 -8.99
N ARG A 201 10.28 -19.79 -8.97
CA ARG A 201 11.04 -20.82 -8.26
C ARG A 201 10.76 -20.79 -6.76
N CYS A 202 10.68 -19.63 -6.12
CA CYS A 202 10.35 -19.54 -4.70
C CYS A 202 8.97 -20.09 -4.36
N LEU A 203 7.97 -19.93 -5.23
CA LEU A 203 6.58 -20.33 -4.95
C LEU A 203 6.24 -21.75 -5.40
N PHE A 204 6.93 -22.29 -6.40
CA PHE A 204 6.54 -23.55 -7.06
C PHE A 204 7.62 -24.64 -7.07
N ASP A 205 8.86 -24.36 -6.68
CA ASP A 205 9.80 -25.40 -6.26
C ASP A 205 9.41 -25.86 -4.86
N ARG A 206 9.15 -27.15 -4.68
CA ARG A 206 8.58 -27.71 -3.44
C ARG A 206 9.41 -27.35 -2.21
N ASP A 207 10.73 -27.52 -2.30
CA ASP A 207 11.61 -27.34 -1.16
C ASP A 207 11.79 -25.84 -0.85
N ARG A 208 11.85 -24.99 -1.88
CA ARG A 208 11.91 -23.53 -1.69
C ARG A 208 10.61 -22.97 -1.13
N CYS A 209 9.47 -23.44 -1.62
CA CYS A 209 8.15 -23.00 -1.18
C CYS A 209 7.94 -23.36 0.30
N GLN A 210 8.28 -24.60 0.68
CA GLN A 210 8.21 -25.03 2.09
C GLN A 210 9.14 -24.17 2.97
N ARG A 211 10.41 -23.99 2.57
CA ARG A 211 11.34 -23.12 3.32
C ARG A 211 10.81 -21.70 3.46
N LEU A 212 10.28 -21.13 2.40
CA LEU A 212 9.72 -19.79 2.43
C LEU A 212 8.54 -19.70 3.41
N HIS A 213 7.64 -20.67 3.36
CA HIS A 213 6.51 -20.75 4.28
C HIS A 213 6.97 -20.87 5.74
N ASP A 214 7.91 -21.76 6.04
CA ASP A 214 8.44 -21.97 7.39
C ASP A 214 9.10 -20.70 7.95
N VAL A 215 9.87 -20.00 7.12
CA VAL A 215 10.55 -18.77 7.52
C VAL A 215 9.55 -17.63 7.77
N ILE A 216 8.52 -17.47 6.92
CA ILE A 216 7.45 -16.48 7.15
C ILE A 216 6.72 -16.79 8.46
N ARG A 217 6.36 -18.07 8.69
CA ARG A 217 5.69 -18.52 9.92
C ARG A 217 6.52 -18.25 11.16
N ARG A 218 7.83 -18.49 11.09
CA ARG A 218 8.77 -18.19 12.18
C ARG A 218 8.81 -16.69 12.48
N LEU A 219 8.95 -15.84 11.46
CA LEU A 219 8.91 -14.38 11.65
C LEU A 219 7.61 -13.89 12.29
N GLN A 220 6.48 -14.46 11.91
CA GLN A 220 5.18 -14.14 12.51
C GLN A 220 5.10 -14.55 13.99
N SER A 221 5.81 -15.61 14.39
CA SER A 221 5.87 -16.04 15.80
C SER A 221 6.85 -15.22 16.65
N GLU A 222 7.91 -14.69 16.04
CA GLU A 222 8.95 -13.91 16.71
C GLU A 222 8.56 -12.43 16.90
N LEU A 223 7.70 -11.90 16.04
CA LEU A 223 7.29 -10.50 16.07
C LEU A 223 5.93 -10.34 16.77
N PRO A 224 5.73 -9.29 17.60
CA PRO A 224 4.43 -9.05 18.21
C PRO A 224 3.32 -8.96 17.16
N ALA A 225 2.18 -9.58 17.43
CA ALA A 225 1.04 -9.64 16.49
C ALA A 225 0.50 -8.25 16.09
N ALA A 226 0.77 -7.22 16.91
CA ALA A 226 0.47 -5.82 16.59
C ALA A 226 1.31 -5.27 15.43
N LEU A 227 2.53 -5.80 15.22
CA LEU A 227 3.53 -5.29 14.28
C LEU A 227 3.56 -6.06 12.97
N VAL A 228 3.30 -7.36 13.01
CA VAL A 228 3.25 -8.23 11.83
C VAL A 228 1.85 -8.74 11.62
N ARG A 229 1.10 -8.04 10.77
CA ARG A 229 -0.14 -8.56 10.20
C ARG A 229 0.14 -9.01 8.78
N TYR A 230 0.76 -10.18 8.62
CA TYR A 230 0.66 -10.96 7.37
C TYR A 230 -0.40 -12.04 7.61
N PRO A 231 -1.68 -11.74 7.42
CA PRO A 231 -2.74 -12.61 7.91
C PRO A 231 -2.96 -13.82 6.99
N THR A 232 -2.21 -13.89 5.89
CA THR A 232 -2.30 -14.90 4.85
C THR A 232 -0.90 -15.29 4.41
N ASP A 233 -0.68 -16.56 4.08
CA ASP A 233 0.67 -17.07 3.80
C ASP A 233 1.24 -16.54 2.49
N MET A 234 0.45 -16.59 1.41
CA MET A 234 0.90 -16.22 0.06
C MET A 234 -0.10 -15.30 -0.63
N PHE A 235 -1.37 -15.71 -0.71
CA PHE A 235 -2.41 -15.00 -1.45
C PHE A 235 -3.63 -14.73 -0.58
N TRP A 236 -4.36 -13.68 -0.90
CA TRP A 236 -5.72 -13.43 -0.43
C TRP A 236 -6.72 -14.03 -1.41
N LEU A 237 -7.74 -14.71 -0.92
CA LEU A 237 -8.89 -15.11 -1.73
C LEU A 237 -9.94 -14.00 -1.71
N VAL A 238 -10.41 -13.57 -2.88
CA VAL A 238 -11.57 -12.68 -2.98
C VAL A 238 -12.83 -13.52 -3.13
N ARG A 239 -13.73 -13.40 -2.16
CA ARG A 239 -15.02 -14.11 -2.14
C ARG A 239 -16.07 -13.27 -1.43
N ASN A 240 -17.24 -13.10 -2.05
CA ASN A 240 -18.39 -12.38 -1.50
C ASN A 240 -18.02 -10.95 -1.05
N GLY A 241 -17.33 -10.20 -1.91
CA GLY A 241 -16.95 -8.81 -1.66
C GLY A 241 -15.81 -8.60 -0.66
N ARG A 242 -15.16 -9.67 -0.19
CA ARG A 242 -14.13 -9.61 0.86
C ARG A 242 -12.88 -10.40 0.50
N THR A 243 -11.74 -9.92 0.98
CA THR A 243 -10.51 -10.71 1.09
C THR A 243 -10.59 -11.71 2.26
N ARG A 244 -10.19 -12.96 1.98
CA ARG A 244 -10.13 -14.09 2.90
C ARG A 244 -8.69 -14.55 3.03
N LYS A 245 -8.31 -14.81 4.27
CA LYS A 245 -6.99 -15.33 4.62
C LYS A 245 -6.89 -16.77 4.12
N LEU A 246 -5.75 -17.12 3.54
CA LEU A 246 -5.43 -18.45 3.07
C LEU A 246 -4.20 -18.96 3.82
N ARG A 247 -4.24 -20.23 4.21
CA ARG A 247 -3.11 -20.97 4.77
C ARG A 247 -2.63 -22.03 3.78
N LEU A 248 -1.32 -22.20 3.67
CA LEU A 248 -0.71 -23.28 2.90
C LEU A 248 -0.71 -24.55 3.75
N VAL A 249 -1.43 -25.58 3.31
CA VAL A 249 -1.50 -26.90 3.94
C VAL A 249 -1.38 -27.95 2.85
N ASP A 250 -0.40 -28.85 2.95
CA ASP A 250 -0.18 -29.95 1.99
C ASP A 250 -0.21 -29.52 0.51
N ASN A 251 0.50 -28.42 0.19
CA ASN A 251 0.54 -27.82 -1.16
C ASN A 251 -0.83 -27.32 -1.67
N ARG A 252 -1.72 -26.91 -0.76
CA ARG A 252 -3.02 -26.32 -1.06
C ARG A 252 -3.23 -25.07 -0.23
N LEU A 253 -3.90 -24.07 -0.80
CA LEU A 253 -4.33 -22.89 -0.08
C LEU A 253 -5.74 -23.12 0.45
N VAL A 254 -5.89 -23.11 1.78
CA VAL A 254 -7.15 -23.35 2.50
C VAL A 254 -7.59 -22.06 3.19
N GLU A 255 -8.87 -21.70 3.11
CA GLU A 255 -9.39 -20.55 3.85
C GLU A 255 -9.20 -20.72 5.36
N ASP A 256 -8.68 -19.69 6.02
CA ASP A 256 -8.41 -19.74 7.46
C ASP A 256 -9.70 -19.97 8.26
N GLY A 257 -9.63 -20.89 9.24
CA GLY A 257 -10.80 -21.35 10.00
C GLY A 257 -11.71 -22.37 9.29
N MET A 258 -11.38 -22.82 8.06
CA MET A 258 -12.05 -23.94 7.39
C MET A 258 -11.21 -25.22 7.45
N ASP A 259 -11.87 -26.37 7.47
CA ASP A 259 -11.22 -27.67 7.36
C ASP A 259 -10.64 -27.87 5.95
N SER A 260 -9.52 -28.60 5.85
CA SER A 260 -8.79 -28.86 4.61
C SER A 260 -9.59 -29.63 3.54
N GLY A 261 -10.74 -30.20 3.92
CA GLY A 261 -11.69 -30.89 3.02
C GLY A 261 -12.68 -29.97 2.29
N CYS A 262 -12.77 -28.69 2.65
CA CYS A 262 -13.61 -27.70 1.97
C CYS A 262 -12.83 -26.93 0.88
N ASP A 263 -13.53 -26.39 -0.12
CA ASP A 263 -13.05 -25.55 -1.25
C ASP A 263 -11.63 -24.97 -1.07
N SER A 264 -10.62 -25.79 -1.39
CA SER A 264 -9.20 -25.43 -1.29
C SER A 264 -8.60 -25.28 -2.68
N VAL A 265 -7.68 -24.34 -2.82
CA VAL A 265 -7.04 -24.04 -4.11
C VAL A 265 -5.72 -24.82 -4.19
N PRO A 266 -5.54 -25.73 -5.17
CA PRO A 266 -4.25 -26.37 -5.39
C PRO A 266 -3.15 -25.35 -5.67
N MET A 267 -1.99 -25.48 -5.02
CA MET A 267 -0.83 -24.64 -5.26
C MET A 267 -0.08 -25.10 -6.53
N HIS A 268 -0.79 -25.10 -7.66
CA HIS A 268 -0.29 -25.47 -8.98
C HIS A 268 -0.28 -24.26 -9.92
N LEU A 269 0.82 -24.07 -10.65
CA LEU A 269 1.07 -22.87 -11.44
C LEU A 269 -0.10 -22.48 -12.38
N PRO A 270 -0.69 -23.39 -13.18
CA PRO A 270 -1.81 -23.02 -14.04
C PRO A 270 -3.05 -22.55 -13.27
N VAL A 271 -3.34 -23.14 -12.11
CA VAL A 271 -4.50 -22.79 -11.28
C VAL A 271 -4.33 -21.41 -10.67
N ILE A 272 -3.14 -21.13 -10.13
CA ILE A 272 -2.84 -19.83 -9.50
C ILE A 272 -2.85 -18.72 -10.54
N LEU A 273 -2.24 -18.95 -11.71
CA LEU A 273 -2.29 -18.00 -12.84
C LEU A 273 -3.73 -17.68 -13.24
N GLU A 274 -4.59 -18.68 -13.35
CA GLU A 274 -6.00 -18.47 -13.71
C GLU A 274 -6.75 -17.67 -12.65
N MET A 275 -6.56 -18.00 -11.37
CA MET A 275 -7.23 -17.27 -10.30
C MET A 275 -6.74 -15.82 -10.15
N LEU A 276 -5.46 -15.55 -10.43
CA LEU A 276 -4.92 -14.18 -10.51
C LEU A 276 -5.55 -13.40 -11.68
N ARG A 277 -5.65 -14.01 -12.87
CA ARG A 277 -6.30 -13.39 -14.03
C ARG A 277 -7.77 -13.05 -13.76
N GLN A 278 -8.47 -13.93 -13.05
CA GLN A 278 -9.86 -13.72 -12.65
C GLN A 278 -10.03 -12.77 -11.45
N ARG A 279 -8.95 -12.19 -10.92
CA ARG A 279 -8.95 -11.37 -9.68
C ARG A 279 -9.59 -12.05 -8.48
N LYS A 280 -9.55 -13.39 -8.46
CA LYS A 280 -9.97 -14.21 -7.32
C LYS A 280 -8.85 -14.39 -6.31
N LEU A 281 -7.60 -14.25 -6.73
CA LEU A 281 -6.44 -14.17 -5.84
C LEU A 281 -5.76 -12.81 -5.97
N TYR A 282 -5.28 -12.32 -4.83
CA TYR A 282 -4.35 -11.19 -4.77
C TYR A 282 -3.10 -11.60 -3.99
N PRO A 283 -1.89 -11.24 -4.43
CA PRO A 283 -0.67 -11.50 -3.67
C PRO A 283 -0.72 -10.78 -2.32
N ASN A 284 -0.11 -11.36 -1.29
CA ASN A 284 0.09 -10.67 -0.03
C ASN A 284 1.22 -9.63 -0.15
N THR A 285 1.29 -8.71 0.83
CA THR A 285 2.30 -7.63 0.86
C THR A 285 3.74 -8.15 0.72
N TYR A 286 4.02 -9.34 1.25
CA TYR A 286 5.34 -9.96 1.17
C TYR A 286 5.73 -10.27 -0.28
N ILE A 287 4.85 -10.93 -1.04
CA ILE A 287 5.06 -11.20 -2.48
C ILE A 287 5.10 -9.89 -3.27
N ILE A 288 4.24 -8.93 -2.95
CA ILE A 288 4.19 -7.62 -3.63
C ILE A 288 5.54 -6.92 -3.49
N PHE A 289 6.10 -6.79 -2.28
CA PHE A 289 7.37 -6.10 -2.06
C PHE A 289 8.54 -6.84 -2.69
N PHE A 290 8.49 -8.18 -2.70
CA PHE A 290 9.50 -8.95 -3.38
C PHE A 290 9.52 -8.67 -4.88
N ALA A 291 8.37 -8.77 -5.53
CA ALA A 291 8.25 -8.58 -6.96
C ALA A 291 8.49 -7.13 -7.38
N SER A 292 7.89 -6.16 -6.66
CA SER A 292 7.89 -4.75 -7.08
C SER A 292 9.15 -3.99 -6.69
N ALA A 293 9.82 -4.35 -5.58
CA ALA A 293 10.95 -3.60 -5.06
C ALA A 293 12.25 -4.41 -5.02
N ILE A 294 12.23 -5.60 -4.43
CA ILE A 294 13.46 -6.38 -4.23
C ILE A 294 13.99 -6.91 -5.57
N LEU A 295 13.13 -7.53 -6.39
CA LEU A 295 13.52 -8.07 -7.70
C LEU A 295 13.84 -6.99 -8.74
N THR A 296 13.35 -5.76 -8.53
CA THR A 296 13.64 -4.60 -9.39
C THR A 296 14.81 -3.77 -8.89
N GLY A 297 15.19 -3.89 -7.62
CA GLY A 297 16.14 -2.99 -6.95
C GLY A 297 15.56 -1.60 -6.66
N SER A 298 14.23 -1.47 -6.56
CA SER A 298 13.56 -0.23 -6.19
C SER A 298 13.51 -0.07 -4.67
N ARG A 299 13.59 1.16 -4.19
CA ARG A 299 13.47 1.49 -2.76
C ARG A 299 12.00 1.60 -2.36
N LEU A 300 11.66 1.11 -1.19
CA LEU A 300 10.32 1.23 -0.61
C LEU A 300 10.29 2.32 0.45
N LEU A 301 9.46 3.34 0.26
CA LEU A 301 9.15 4.31 1.30
C LEU A 301 7.72 4.11 1.77
N GLY A 302 7.48 3.92 3.07
CA GLY A 302 6.10 3.79 3.52
C GLY A 302 5.87 4.09 4.97
N GLY A 303 4.93 3.35 5.55
CA GLY A 303 4.41 3.60 6.88
C GLY A 303 5.41 3.31 7.98
N VAL A 304 5.25 3.92 9.16
CA VAL A 304 6.09 3.64 10.34
C VAL A 304 6.18 2.14 10.67
N ARG A 305 5.12 1.37 10.42
CA ARG A 305 5.12 -0.09 10.62
C ARG A 305 6.10 -0.84 9.71
N GLN A 306 6.41 -0.32 8.52
CA GLN A 306 7.40 -0.94 7.63
C GLN A 306 8.79 -0.96 8.26
N ALA A 307 9.15 0.09 9.01
CA ALA A 307 10.43 0.12 9.74
C ALA A 307 10.58 -1.07 10.70
N LEU A 308 9.47 -1.65 11.16
CA LEU A 308 9.47 -2.75 12.13
C LEU A 308 9.57 -4.13 11.47
N TYR A 309 8.86 -4.36 10.36
CA TYR A 309 8.79 -5.69 9.74
C TYR A 309 9.72 -5.88 8.53
N MET A 310 10.25 -4.80 7.92
CA MET A 310 11.08 -4.92 6.71
C MET A 310 12.40 -5.65 6.96
N ASN A 311 12.99 -5.52 8.15
CA ASN A 311 14.18 -6.30 8.53
C ASN A 311 13.87 -7.80 8.60
N GLY A 312 12.71 -8.18 9.14
CA GLY A 312 12.25 -9.57 9.12
C GLY A 312 12.09 -10.07 7.69
N LEU A 313 11.37 -9.30 6.85
CA LEU A 313 11.10 -9.64 5.45
C LEU A 313 12.37 -9.82 4.61
N THR A 314 13.37 -8.95 4.79
CA THR A 314 14.63 -9.04 4.04
C THR A 314 15.48 -10.23 4.49
N ARG A 315 15.51 -10.51 5.80
CA ARG A 315 16.13 -11.70 6.36
C ARG A 315 15.48 -12.97 5.82
N SER A 316 14.16 -13.04 5.73
CA SER A 316 13.50 -14.26 5.25
C SER A 316 13.83 -14.60 3.80
N PHE A 317 13.87 -13.61 2.92
CA PHE A 317 14.33 -13.85 1.56
C PHE A 317 15.78 -14.28 1.50
N SER A 318 16.63 -13.73 2.37
CA SER A 318 18.05 -14.10 2.41
C SER A 318 18.26 -15.57 2.77
N GLU A 319 17.35 -16.17 3.54
CA GLU A 319 17.41 -17.59 3.91
C GLU A 319 16.87 -18.55 2.83
N VAL A 320 16.00 -18.05 1.95
CA VAL A 320 15.41 -18.86 0.86
C VAL A 320 16.29 -18.84 -0.39
N LEU A 321 17.01 -17.74 -0.61
CA LEU A 321 17.85 -17.52 -1.79
C LEU A 321 19.24 -18.15 -1.66
N SER A 322 19.78 -18.61 -2.78
CA SER A 322 21.05 -19.29 -2.90
C SER A 322 22.16 -18.37 -3.41
N ALA A 323 23.21 -18.20 -2.62
CA ALA A 323 24.42 -17.49 -3.06
C ALA A 323 25.19 -18.23 -4.18
N ARG A 324 24.80 -19.45 -4.57
CA ARG A 324 25.44 -20.18 -5.69
C ARG A 324 24.86 -19.78 -7.06
N ASP A 325 23.62 -19.33 -7.09
CA ASP A 325 22.96 -18.81 -8.29
C ASP A 325 23.36 -17.33 -8.51
N ALA A 326 23.80 -17.00 -9.73
CA ALA A 326 24.32 -15.67 -10.04
C ALA A 326 23.27 -14.56 -9.96
N ASP A 327 22.04 -14.90 -10.30
CA ASP A 327 20.94 -13.98 -10.18
C ASP A 327 20.57 -13.85 -8.70
N GLU A 328 20.30 -14.94 -7.98
CA GLU A 328 19.94 -14.86 -6.57
C GLU A 328 21.00 -14.12 -5.72
N ARG A 329 22.30 -14.25 -6.03
CA ARG A 329 23.37 -13.41 -5.45
C ARG A 329 23.16 -11.92 -5.63
N ALA A 330 22.68 -11.48 -6.79
CA ALA A 330 22.43 -10.06 -7.03
C ALA A 330 21.22 -9.56 -6.24
N VAL A 331 20.19 -10.40 -6.04
CA VAL A 331 19.07 -10.06 -5.14
C VAL A 331 19.54 -9.98 -3.69
N LEU A 332 20.37 -10.92 -3.24
CA LEU A 332 20.97 -10.87 -1.89
C LEU A 332 21.71 -9.56 -1.65
N ARG A 333 22.44 -9.02 -2.63
CA ARG A 333 23.07 -7.70 -2.51
C ARG A 333 22.08 -6.56 -2.32
N VAL A 334 20.92 -6.61 -2.99
CA VAL A 334 19.84 -5.62 -2.80
C VAL A 334 19.24 -5.74 -1.41
N LEU A 335 18.99 -6.97 -0.93
CA LEU A 335 18.43 -7.23 0.40
C LEU A 335 19.33 -6.70 1.54
N HIS A 336 20.65 -6.69 1.33
CA HIS A 336 21.62 -6.18 2.29
C HIS A 336 21.89 -4.67 2.16
N ASP A 337 21.26 -3.96 1.21
CA ASP A 337 21.37 -2.50 1.10
C ASP A 337 20.55 -1.83 2.21
N PRO A 338 21.19 -1.08 3.15
CA PRO A 338 20.46 -0.41 4.23
C PRO A 338 19.52 0.70 3.72
N THR A 339 19.65 1.13 2.46
CA THR A 339 18.80 2.13 1.82
C THR A 339 17.63 1.52 1.05
N LEU A 340 17.46 0.19 1.06
CA LEU A 340 16.37 -0.51 0.37
C LEU A 340 14.99 -0.04 0.83
N HIS A 341 14.85 0.38 2.08
CA HIS A 341 13.58 0.85 2.61
C HIS A 341 13.75 2.04 3.57
N GLY A 342 12.68 2.81 3.72
CA GLY A 342 12.58 3.90 4.69
C GLY A 342 11.14 4.15 5.12
N TRP A 343 10.96 5.02 6.10
CA TRP A 343 9.63 5.45 6.56
C TRP A 343 9.50 6.96 6.54
N VAL A 344 8.29 7.45 6.28
CA VAL A 344 7.98 8.89 6.33
C VAL A 344 6.62 9.19 6.97
N ALA A 345 5.75 8.18 7.11
CA ALA A 345 4.46 8.35 7.75
C ALA A 345 4.60 8.81 9.20
N GLY A 346 3.90 9.90 9.55
CA GLY A 346 3.93 10.48 10.89
C GLY A 346 5.19 11.28 11.20
N ALA A 347 6.10 11.48 10.23
CA ALA A 347 7.26 12.34 10.38
C ALA A 347 6.91 13.84 10.25
N ALA A 348 5.81 14.17 9.58
CA ALA A 348 5.24 15.52 9.51
C ALA A 348 3.74 15.45 9.27
N TRP A 349 3.01 16.53 9.53
CA TRP A 349 1.55 16.59 9.38
C TRP A 349 1.09 17.89 8.70
N ALA A 350 -0.04 17.80 7.98
CA ALA A 350 -0.82 18.98 7.63
C ALA A 350 -1.47 19.54 8.90
N ASN A 351 -1.42 20.85 9.08
CA ASN A 351 -2.07 21.51 10.22
C ASN A 351 -3.55 21.76 9.92
N ALA A 352 -4.30 22.26 10.92
CA ALA A 352 -5.74 22.51 10.76
C ALA A 352 -6.06 23.54 9.66
N ASP A 353 -5.19 24.52 9.43
CA ASP A 353 -5.40 25.54 8.40
C ASP A 353 -5.12 25.01 6.99
N ASP A 354 -4.15 24.11 6.84
CA ASP A 354 -3.91 23.36 5.60
C ASP A 354 -5.17 22.57 5.22
N TRP A 355 -5.76 21.87 6.19
CA TRP A 355 -6.99 21.10 5.99
C TRP A 355 -8.19 21.96 5.61
N ARG A 356 -8.36 23.11 6.29
CA ARG A 356 -9.41 24.08 5.93
C ARG A 356 -9.25 24.56 4.50
N GLN A 357 -8.03 24.90 4.07
CA GLN A 357 -7.78 25.35 2.69
C GLN A 357 -8.00 24.25 1.65
N LEU A 358 -7.57 23.01 1.92
CA LEU A 358 -7.75 21.88 1.00
C LEU A 358 -9.22 21.49 0.82
N LEU A 359 -10.03 21.66 1.87
CA LEU A 359 -11.45 21.29 1.89
C LEU A 359 -12.40 22.46 1.59
N ASP A 360 -11.92 23.69 1.60
CA ASP A 360 -12.60 24.85 1.03
C ASP A 360 -12.30 24.94 -0.47
N PHE A 361 -13.20 24.41 -1.29
CA PHE A 361 -12.97 24.28 -2.74
C PHE A 361 -12.93 25.62 -3.46
N SER A 362 -13.35 26.72 -2.83
CA SER A 362 -13.16 28.08 -3.35
C SER A 362 -11.70 28.55 -3.21
N GLN A 363 -10.92 27.97 -2.30
CA GLN A 363 -9.53 28.32 -2.01
C GLN A 363 -8.53 27.17 -2.25
N ALA A 364 -9.04 25.98 -2.58
CA ALA A 364 -8.25 24.76 -2.70
C ALA A 364 -7.18 24.78 -3.81
N GLN A 365 -7.31 25.67 -4.80
CA GLN A 365 -6.37 25.75 -5.92
C GLN A 365 -4.95 26.13 -5.45
N GLY A 366 -4.00 25.20 -5.61
CA GLY A 366 -2.62 25.38 -5.16
C GLY A 366 -2.42 25.21 -3.65
N ALA A 367 -3.43 24.77 -2.90
CA ALA A 367 -3.31 24.52 -1.47
C ALA A 367 -2.28 23.41 -1.18
N LEU A 368 -2.22 22.36 -2.00
CA LEU A 368 -1.21 21.31 -1.84
C LEU A 368 0.21 21.82 -2.11
N ASP A 369 0.39 22.74 -3.07
CA ASP A 369 1.70 23.32 -3.34
C ASP A 369 2.25 24.06 -2.11
N LYS A 370 1.40 24.82 -1.40
CA LYS A 370 1.78 25.50 -0.15
C LYS A 370 2.18 24.52 0.94
N VAL A 371 1.44 23.42 1.08
CA VAL A 371 1.76 22.38 2.07
C VAL A 371 3.09 21.70 1.73
N ILE A 372 3.31 21.37 0.45
CA ILE A 372 4.57 20.81 -0.05
C ILE A 372 5.73 21.76 0.23
N ASP A 373 5.62 23.05 -0.13
CA ASP A 373 6.66 24.05 0.05
C ASP A 373 7.00 24.22 1.55
N ARG A 374 5.98 24.23 2.42
CA ARG A 374 6.16 24.26 3.88
C ARG A 374 6.90 23.03 4.39
N LEU A 375 6.37 21.84 4.09
CA LEU A 375 6.93 20.57 4.57
C LEU A 375 8.35 20.33 4.05
N ALA A 376 8.66 20.77 2.82
CA ALA A 376 10.00 20.70 2.25
C ALA A 376 11.00 21.62 2.95
N GLY A 377 10.55 22.75 3.49
CA GLY A 377 11.39 23.71 4.22
C GLY A 377 11.63 23.34 5.69
N GLU A 378 10.91 22.34 6.22
CA GLU A 378 11.05 21.93 7.61
C GLU A 378 12.25 21.00 7.82
N THR A 379 12.96 21.18 8.94
CA THR A 379 13.96 20.21 9.37
C THR A 379 13.26 18.95 9.88
N LEU A 380 13.91 17.78 9.75
CA LEU A 380 13.38 16.53 10.33
C LEU A 380 13.07 16.69 11.83
N GLN A 381 13.91 17.40 12.58
CA GLN A 381 13.69 17.66 14.00
C GLN A 381 12.40 18.47 14.24
N ALA A 382 12.18 19.55 13.48
CA ALA A 382 10.97 20.37 13.60
C ALA A 382 9.71 19.59 13.19
N ALA A 383 9.78 18.85 12.08
CA ALA A 383 8.69 18.02 11.60
C ALA A 383 8.33 16.90 12.60
N SER A 384 9.35 16.34 13.25
CA SER A 384 9.25 15.20 14.17
C SER A 384 8.77 15.53 15.60
N ALA A 385 8.65 16.81 15.95
CA ALA A 385 8.26 17.24 17.31
C ALA A 385 6.92 16.63 17.77
N ASP A 386 6.08 16.22 16.82
CA ASP A 386 4.75 15.65 17.02
C ASP A 386 4.70 14.11 16.92
N PHE A 387 5.84 13.39 17.09
CA PHE A 387 5.85 11.91 17.11
C PHE A 387 4.89 11.30 18.15
N GLN A 388 4.42 12.07 19.13
CA GLN A 388 3.37 11.67 20.08
C GLN A 388 2.04 11.30 19.40
N ARG A 389 1.76 11.82 18.19
CA ARG A 389 0.55 11.46 17.40
C ARG A 389 0.61 10.07 16.81
N ILE A 390 1.78 9.46 16.73
CA ILE A 390 1.91 8.05 16.35
C ILE A 390 1.41 7.22 17.55
N ARG A 391 0.18 6.70 17.47
CA ARG A 391 -0.39 5.80 18.51
C ARG A 391 0.47 4.58 18.83
N TYR A 392 1.39 4.22 17.93
CA TYR A 392 2.37 3.13 18.09
C TYR A 392 3.65 3.52 18.84
N SER A 393 3.82 4.80 19.22
CA SER A 393 5.04 5.29 19.87
C SER A 393 5.38 4.54 21.16
N ARG A 394 4.40 4.10 21.96
CA ARG A 394 4.64 3.26 23.14
C ARG A 394 5.16 1.86 22.81
N GLU A 395 4.66 1.22 21.75
CA GLU A 395 5.09 -0.12 21.32
C GLU A 395 6.42 -0.09 20.55
N ILE A 396 6.71 1.02 19.87
CA ILE A 396 7.98 1.25 19.16
C ILE A 396 9.10 1.65 20.14
N ALA A 397 8.79 2.45 21.17
CA ALA A 397 9.75 2.86 22.19
C ALA A 397 10.30 1.68 23.00
N THR A 398 9.47 0.69 23.31
CA THR A 398 9.90 -0.54 24.03
C THR A 398 10.80 -1.45 23.19
N LEU A 399 10.71 -1.39 21.86
CA LEU A 399 11.57 -2.17 20.95
C LEU A 399 12.91 -1.49 20.65
N SER A 400 12.97 -0.17 20.83
CA SER A 400 14.18 0.62 20.58
C SER A 400 15.17 0.55 21.76
N HIS A 401 14.68 0.17 22.96
CA HIS A 401 15.49 -0.03 24.17
C HIS A 401 14.99 -1.22 24.99
N PRO A 402 15.48 -2.45 24.75
CA PRO A 402 15.06 -3.63 25.51
C PRO A 402 15.42 -3.58 27.01
N ASN A 403 16.23 -2.61 27.47
CA ASN A 403 16.73 -2.52 28.85
C ASN A 403 16.24 -1.30 29.66
N SER A 404 15.28 -0.50 29.19
CA SER A 404 14.83 0.69 29.96
C SER A 404 13.54 0.48 30.76
N ALA A 405 13.03 -0.75 30.88
CA ALA A 405 11.80 -1.04 31.61
C ALA A 405 11.97 -1.16 33.14
N GLU A 406 13.18 -1.06 33.68
CA GLU A 406 13.42 -1.19 35.14
C GLU A 406 13.45 0.13 35.92
N SER A 407 13.24 1.29 35.29
CA SER A 407 13.31 2.58 36.00
C SER A 407 12.13 3.50 35.71
N ALA A 408 10.91 3.07 36.02
CA ALA A 408 9.80 3.99 36.28
C ALA A 408 8.70 3.30 37.12
N GLY A 409 9.08 2.81 38.31
CA GLY A 409 8.15 2.77 39.42
C GLY A 409 7.98 4.18 40.00
N VAL A 410 6.80 4.42 40.58
CA VAL A 410 6.39 5.48 41.54
C VAL A 410 5.38 6.51 40.99
N ALA A 411 4.15 6.38 41.51
CA ALA A 411 3.15 7.38 41.96
C ALA A 411 2.70 8.50 40.97
N VAL A 412 1.43 8.87 40.79
CA VAL A 412 0.15 8.74 41.52
C VAL A 412 -0.96 8.54 40.48
#